data_AF-A0A964BRW5-F1
#
_entry.id   AF-A0A964BRW5-F1
#
_cell.length_a   1.000
_cell.length_b   1.000
_cell.length_c   1.000
_cell.angle_alpha   90.00
_cell.angle_beta   90.00
_cell.angle_gamma   90.00
#
_symmetry.space_group_name_H-M   'P 1'
#
loop_
_entity.id
_entity.type
_entity.pdbx_description
1 polymer ?
#
loop_
_entity_poly.entity_id
_entity_poly.type
_entity_poly.pdbx_seq_one_letter_code
_entity_poly.pdbx_strand_id
1 'polypeptide(L)' 'MNIFRQYIAPLIVVVIFLVALFAVSIRIFLPSDMAAPAPISAEDLSTILTYVKL' A
#
# COMPACT_ATOMS: atom_id res chain seq x y z
N MET A 1 -26.18 -20.79 11.89
CA MET A 1 -25.55 -21.04 10.58
C MET A 1 -24.03 -20.99 10.72
N ASN A 2 -23.37 -22.12 11.01
CA ASN A 2 -21.92 -22.17 11.23
C ASN A 2 -21.09 -22.25 9.93
N ILE A 3 -21.73 -22.57 8.80
CA ILE A 3 -21.08 -22.79 7.51
C ILE A 3 -20.31 -21.56 7.01
N PHE A 4 -20.87 -20.37 7.20
CA PHE A 4 -20.26 -19.11 6.76
C PHE A 4 -18.94 -18.81 7.48
N ARG A 5 -18.89 -19.04 8.79
CA ARG A 5 -17.66 -18.76 9.55
C ARG A 5 -16.66 -19.91 9.49
N GLN A 6 -17.11 -21.14 9.31
CA GLN A 6 -16.25 -22.32 9.41
C GLN A 6 -15.61 -22.72 8.08
N TYR A 7 -16.20 -22.31 6.94
CA TYR A 7 -15.65 -22.58 5.62
C TYR A 7 -15.32 -21.30 4.84
N ILE A 8 -16.24 -20.34 4.80
CA ILE A 8 -16.04 -19.12 4.00
C ILE A 8 -14.99 -18.20 4.65
N ALA A 9 -15.04 -17.98 5.96
CA ALA A 9 -14.02 -17.16 6.63
C ALA A 9 -12.58 -17.70 6.48
N PRO A 10 -12.28 -18.99 6.74
CA PRO A 10 -10.93 -19.51 6.53
C PRO A 10 -10.50 -19.50 5.06
N LEU A 11 -11.43 -19.71 4.12
CA LEU A 11 -11.12 -19.60 2.69
C LEU A 11 -10.73 -18.16 2.31
N ILE A 12 -11.45 -17.15 2.81
CA ILE A 12 -11.11 -15.73 2.60
C ILE A 12 -9.73 -15.40 3.16
N VAL A 13 -9.39 -15.91 4.35
CA VAL A 13 -8.07 -15.70 4.95
C VAL A 13 -6.96 -16.25 4.05
N VAL A 14 -7.12 -17.45 3.51
CA VAL A 14 -6.15 -18.05 2.59
C VAL A 14 -6.03 -17.24 1.30
N VAL A 15 -7.14 -16.77 0.74
CA VAL A 15 -7.13 -15.93 -0.47
C VAL A 15 -6.38 -14.62 -0.23
N ILE A 16 -6.68 -13.92 0.87
CA ILE A 16 -6.00 -12.67 1.24
C ILE A 16 -4.51 -12.92 1.46
N PHE A 17 -4.17 -14.01 2.16
CA PHE A 17 -2.79 -14.41 2.39
C PHE A 17 -2.03 -14.65 1.08
N LEU A 18 -2.62 -15.37 0.12
CA LEU A 18 -1.99 -15.62 -1.18
C LEU A 18 -1.79 -14.34 -1.98
N VAL A 19 -2.78 -13.43 -1.97
CA VAL A 19 -2.67 -12.12 -2.62
C VAL A 19 -1.57 -11.28 -1.97
N ALA A 20 -1.52 -11.23 -0.63
CA ALA A 20 -0.49 -10.51 0.10
C ALA A 20 0.90 -11.10 -0.15
N LEU A 21 1.02 -12.44 -0.13
CA LEU A 21 2.26 -13.15 -0.43
C LEU A 21 2.74 -12.81 -1.84
N PHE A 22 1.84 -12.90 -2.83
CA PHE A 22 2.13 -12.54 -4.22
C PHE A 22 2.59 -11.08 -4.33
N ALA A 23 1.85 -10.13 -3.75
CA ALA A 23 2.18 -8.70 -3.75
C ALA A 23 3.57 -8.42 -3.15
N VAL A 24 3.93 -9.09 -2.05
CA VAL A 24 5.24 -8.96 -1.41
C VAL A 24 6.34 -9.60 -2.26
N SER A 25 6.08 -10.77 -2.85
CA SER A 25 7.04 -11.44 -3.73
C SER A 25 7.34 -10.64 -4.99
N ILE A 26 6.33 -10.04 -5.62
CA ILE A 26 6.54 -9.24 -6.85
C ILE A 26 7.19 -7.88 -6.59
N ARG A 27 7.23 -7.40 -5.34
CA ARG A 27 7.82 -6.09 -5.00
C ARG A 27 9.26 -5.94 -5.50
N ILE A 28 10.00 -7.04 -5.61
CA ILE A 28 11.38 -7.08 -6.13
C ILE A 28 11.43 -6.72 -7.63
N PHE A 29 10.37 -7.01 -8.36
CA PHE A 29 10.24 -6.71 -9.79
C PHE A 29 9.60 -5.35 -10.06
N LEU A 30 9.22 -4.58 -9.03
CA LEU A 30 8.64 -3.25 -9.22
C LEU A 30 9.75 -2.28 -9.67
N PRO A 31 9.53 -1.47 -10.73
CA PRO A 31 10.52 -0.51 -11.20
C PRO A 31 11.02 0.39 -10.07
N SER A 32 12.32 0.66 -10.06
CA SER A 32 12.98 1.51 -9.06
C SER A 32 12.37 2.91 -8.94
N ASP A 33 11.70 3.37 -9.99
CA ASP A 33 10.98 4.65 -10.05
C ASP A 33 9.68 4.68 -9.20
N MET A 34 9.05 3.52 -8.97
CA MET A 34 7.87 3.39 -8.09
C MET A 34 8.24 2.98 -6.66
N ALA A 35 9.52 2.68 -6.42
CA ALA A 35 10.07 2.44 -5.08
C ALA A 35 10.46 3.75 -4.37
N ALA A 36 10.50 4.86 -5.11
CA ALA A 36 10.68 6.19 -4.54
C ALA A 36 9.52 6.48 -3.57
N PRO A 37 9.79 7.12 -2.41
CA PRO A 37 8.74 7.68 -1.60
C PRO A 37 7.83 8.54 -2.48
N ALA A 38 6.51 8.32 -2.39
CA ALA A 38 5.56 9.19 -3.06
C ALA A 38 5.97 10.64 -2.76
N PRO A 39 6.02 11.53 -3.76
CA PRO A 39 6.43 12.90 -3.54
C PRO A 39 5.67 13.43 -2.34
N ILE A 40 6.40 13.75 -1.25
CA ILE A 40 5.88 14.68 -0.27
C ILE A 40 5.61 15.94 -1.10
N SER A 41 4.36 16.35 -1.12
CA SER A 41 3.83 17.37 -2.00
C SER A 41 4.86 18.49 -2.21
N ALA A 42 5.22 18.79 -3.47
CA ALA A 42 5.93 20.05 -3.75
C ALA A 42 5.13 21.26 -3.23
N GLU A 43 3.81 21.07 -3.01
CA GLU A 43 2.91 21.96 -2.29
C GLU A 43 3.31 22.21 -0.83
N ASP A 44 3.90 21.24 -0.12
CA ASP A 44 4.36 21.44 1.27
C ASP A 44 5.57 22.39 1.29
N LEU A 45 6.48 22.23 0.33
CA LEU A 45 7.64 23.09 0.19
C LEU A 45 7.26 24.50 -0.28
N SER A 46 6.31 24.63 -1.21
CA SER A 46 5.82 25.95 -1.65
C SER A 46 5.01 26.67 -0.57
N THR A 47 4.26 25.94 0.26
CA THR A 47 3.52 26.47 1.40
C THR A 47 4.49 27.03 2.42
N ILE A 48 5.51 26.26 2.83
CA ILE A 48 6.52 26.70 3.80
C ILE A 48 7.31 27.92 3.29
N LEU A 49 7.72 27.93 2.01
CA LEU A 49 8.44 29.06 1.43
C LEU A 49 7.60 30.34 1.31
N THR A 50 6.28 30.21 1.15
CA THR A 50 5.36 31.35 1.14
C THR A 50 5.20 31.95 2.54
N TYR A 51 5.16 31.11 3.59
CA TYR A 51 5.11 31.57 4.99
C TYR A 51 6.40 32.22 5.48
N VAL A 52 7.57 31.83 4.95
CA VAL A 52 8.88 32.38 5.36
C VAL A 52 9.27 33.67 4.60
N LYS A 53 8.65 33.93 3.44
CA LYS A 53 8.93 35.11 2.60
C LYS A 53 8.06 36.34 2.90
N LEU A 54 7.26 36.32 3.97
CA LEU A 54 6.43 37.45 4.43
C LEU A 54 7.00 38.03 5.74
#